data_AF-Q4DGX0-F1
#
_entry.id   AF-Q4DGX0-F1
#
_cell.length_a   1.000
_cell.length_b   1.000
_cell.length_c   1.000
_cell.angle_alpha   90.00
_cell.angle_beta   90.00
_cell.angle_gamma   90.00
#
_symmetry.space_group_name_H-M   'P 1'
#
loop_
_entity.id
_entity.type
_entity.pdbx_description
1 polymer ?
#
loop_
_entity_poly.entity_id
_entity_poly.type
_entity_poly.pdbx_seq_one_letter_code
_entity_poly.pdbx_strand_id
1 'polypeptide(L)'
;MLRRHFQLFLRRTPLWLADDGSSLFERYTEIENSNERRMSALKACGMFDDEWIATEKVHGANFGIYSIEGEKTIRYAKRSGIMPPTEHFFGYHMLVPQLQQYITVTREMLCDKLQKKLHTVLINGELFGGKYDHPSLQKTRKTVMVAGKPRTISAVQTDSFPQYSPDLHFYAFDIKYKET
;
A
#
# COMPACT_ATOMS: atom_id res chain seq x y z
N MET A 1 65.29 -16.73 2.25
CA MET A 1 64.70 -15.78 3.22
C MET A 1 64.38 -14.49 2.45
N LEU A 2 63.28 -13.76 2.65
CA LEU A 2 62.05 -14.04 3.42
C LEU A 2 60.88 -14.30 2.42
N ARG A 3 59.62 -14.33 2.87
CA ARG A 3 58.42 -14.17 2.03
C ARG A 3 57.43 -13.20 2.70
N ARG A 4 56.93 -12.22 1.94
CA ARG A 4 55.97 -11.20 2.40
C ARG A 4 54.63 -11.85 2.77
N HIS A 5 54.02 -11.40 3.86
CA HIS A 5 52.64 -11.74 4.20
C HIS A 5 51.67 -10.88 3.37
N PHE A 6 50.71 -11.54 2.70
CA PHE A 6 49.51 -10.89 2.15
C PHE A 6 48.35 -11.18 3.11
N GLN A 7 47.78 -10.14 3.74
CA GLN A 7 46.53 -10.27 4.47
C GLN A 7 45.35 -10.20 3.50
N LEU A 8 44.56 -11.27 3.44
CA LEU A 8 43.32 -11.34 2.67
C LEU A 8 42.22 -10.51 3.37
N PHE A 9 41.83 -9.39 2.75
CA PHE A 9 40.64 -8.64 3.14
C PHE A 9 39.36 -9.40 2.74
N LEU A 10 38.91 -10.31 3.61
CA LEU A 10 37.57 -10.88 3.54
C LEU A 10 36.55 -9.85 4.03
N ARG A 11 36.09 -8.98 3.12
CA ARG A 11 34.89 -8.16 3.34
C ARG A 11 33.68 -9.07 3.56
N ARG A 12 33.23 -9.20 4.80
CA ARG A 12 31.90 -9.75 5.11
C ARG A 12 30.84 -8.78 4.60
N THR A 13 30.19 -9.12 3.49
CA THR A 13 28.88 -8.54 3.14
C THR A 13 27.86 -8.94 4.20
N PRO A 14 27.04 -8.03 4.73
CA PRO A 14 25.92 -8.41 5.57
C PRO A 14 24.90 -9.15 4.70
N LEU A 15 24.71 -10.43 4.99
CA LEU A 15 23.58 -11.19 4.49
C LEU A 15 22.32 -10.57 5.11
N TRP A 16 21.49 -9.93 4.30
CA TRP A 16 20.21 -9.40 4.77
C TRP A 16 19.31 -10.56 5.18
N LEU A 17 19.23 -10.82 6.48
CA LEU A 17 18.19 -11.64 7.07
C LEU A 17 16.84 -10.94 6.84
N ALA A 18 15.89 -11.70 6.31
CA ALA A 18 14.50 -11.28 6.20
C ALA A 18 13.83 -11.47 7.58
N ASP A 19 13.90 -10.41 8.38
CA ASP A 19 13.30 -10.24 9.71
C ASP A 19 12.98 -8.73 9.77
N ASP A 20 11.77 -8.24 10.05
CA ASP A 20 10.82 -8.67 11.08
C ASP A 20 9.33 -8.44 10.68
N GLY A 21 9.02 -8.39 9.37
CA GLY A 21 7.86 -7.67 8.81
C GLY A 21 6.44 -7.93 9.36
N SER A 22 6.24 -8.90 10.26
CA SER A 22 5.02 -9.06 11.06
C SER A 22 4.87 -8.03 12.19
N SER A 23 5.95 -7.42 12.70
CA SER A 23 5.87 -6.38 13.75
C SER A 23 5.30 -5.06 13.21
N LEU A 24 5.68 -4.75 11.96
CA LEU A 24 5.46 -3.50 11.27
C LEU A 24 4.12 -3.46 10.53
N PHE A 25 3.65 -4.60 10.03
CA PHE A 25 2.42 -4.66 9.25
C PHE A 25 1.17 -4.46 10.11
N GLU A 26 0.45 -3.37 9.87
CA GLU A 26 -0.87 -3.15 10.41
C GLU A 26 -1.94 -3.65 9.44
N ARG A 27 -2.63 -4.72 9.83
CA ARG A 27 -3.79 -5.22 9.08
C ARG A 27 -4.93 -4.19 9.16
N TYR A 28 -5.42 -3.74 8.00
CA TYR A 28 -6.63 -2.92 7.95
C TYR A 28 -7.85 -3.73 8.40
N THR A 29 -8.72 -3.10 9.21
CA THR A 29 -9.88 -3.74 9.81
C THR A 29 -10.96 -4.08 8.78
N GLU A 30 -11.74 -5.11 9.08
CA GLU A 30 -12.95 -5.41 8.31
C GLU A 30 -14.05 -4.42 8.69
N ILE A 31 -14.69 -3.82 7.68
CA ILE A 31 -15.83 -2.93 7.87
C ILE A 31 -17.07 -3.81 8.03
N GLU A 32 -17.73 -3.69 9.17
CA GLU A 32 -18.95 -4.44 9.48
C GLU A 32 -20.14 -3.92 8.66
N ASN A 33 -21.01 -4.83 8.21
CA ASN A 33 -22.27 -4.44 7.57
C ASN A 33 -23.22 -3.77 8.59
N SER A 34 -23.89 -2.70 8.18
CA SER A 34 -24.95 -2.05 8.96
C SER A 34 -26.05 -3.04 9.33
N ASN A 35 -26.22 -3.29 10.62
CA ASN A 35 -27.22 -4.18 11.18
C ASN A 35 -27.75 -3.63 12.52
N GLU A 36 -28.92 -4.09 12.95
CA GLU A 36 -29.60 -3.58 14.15
C GLU A 36 -28.72 -3.61 15.40
N ARG A 37 -28.00 -4.71 15.63
CA ARG A 37 -27.08 -4.84 16.78
C ARG A 37 -26.00 -3.76 16.76
N ARG A 38 -25.44 -3.45 15.59
CA ARG A 38 -24.42 -2.40 15.45
C ARG A 38 -25.00 -1.00 15.67
N MET A 39 -26.21 -0.74 15.16
CA MET A 39 -26.92 0.53 15.37
C MET A 39 -27.26 0.75 16.85
N SER A 40 -27.77 -0.29 17.54
CA SER A 40 -28.03 -0.23 18.98
C SER A 40 -26.75 -0.06 19.81
N ALA A 41 -25.63 -0.66 19.40
CA ALA A 41 -24.34 -0.45 20.05
C ALA A 41 -23.85 1.00 19.92
N LEU A 42 -23.95 1.60 18.73
CA LEU A 42 -23.61 3.02 18.49
C LEU A 42 -24.48 3.96 19.34
N LYS A 43 -25.78 3.68 19.47
CA LYS A 43 -26.69 4.44 20.34
C LYS A 43 -26.32 4.30 21.82
N ALA A 44 -26.03 3.07 22.27
CA ALA A 44 -25.68 2.81 23.66
C ALA A 44 -24.36 3.46 24.10
N CYS A 45 -23.40 3.66 23.19
CA CYS A 45 -22.15 4.39 23.46
C CYS A 45 -22.22 5.88 23.09
N GLY A 46 -23.39 6.42 22.73
CA GLY A 46 -23.57 7.85 22.42
C GLY A 46 -23.03 8.32 21.06
N MET A 47 -22.49 7.43 20.23
CA MET A 47 -21.83 7.79 18.95
C MET A 47 -22.79 7.82 17.74
N PHE A 48 -24.09 7.58 17.95
CA PHE A 48 -25.05 7.49 16.84
C PHE A 48 -25.36 8.86 16.21
N ASP A 49 -25.38 9.92 17.02
CA ASP A 49 -25.73 11.28 16.61
C ASP A 49 -24.50 12.19 16.39
N ASP A 50 -23.29 11.61 16.40
CA ASP A 50 -22.03 12.27 16.03
C ASP A 50 -22.00 12.68 14.54
N GLU A 51 -20.98 13.44 14.12
CA GLU A 51 -20.75 13.72 12.70
C GLU A 51 -20.22 12.49 11.96
N TRP A 52 -20.98 12.00 10.98
CA TRP A 52 -20.61 10.89 10.11
C TRP A 52 -20.51 11.32 8.65
N ILE A 53 -19.52 10.79 7.94
CA ILE A 53 -19.38 10.93 6.49
C ILE A 53 -19.69 9.61 5.77
N ALA A 54 -20.25 9.71 4.57
CA ALA A 54 -20.42 8.58 3.65
C ALA A 54 -19.52 8.77 2.42
N THR A 55 -18.74 7.75 2.08
CA THR A 55 -17.84 7.74 0.92
C THR A 55 -18.14 6.54 0.03
N GLU A 56 -17.66 6.54 -1.21
CA GLU A 56 -17.79 5.36 -2.07
C GLU A 56 -16.96 4.20 -1.52
N LYS A 57 -17.57 3.04 -1.35
CA LYS A 57 -16.84 1.79 -1.11
C LYS A 57 -16.35 1.22 -2.45
N VAL A 58 -15.19 1.69 -2.90
CA VAL A 58 -14.53 1.19 -4.12
C VAL A 58 -14.38 -0.35 -4.09
N HIS A 59 -14.65 -1.00 -5.22
CA HIS A 59 -14.47 -2.45 -5.40
C HIS A 59 -13.13 -2.74 -6.07
N GLY A 60 -12.15 -3.19 -5.28
CA GLY A 60 -10.79 -3.44 -5.75
C GLY A 60 -10.06 -4.44 -4.85
N ALA A 61 -8.81 -4.15 -4.52
CA ALA A 61 -8.05 -4.89 -3.53
C ALA A 61 -7.39 -3.94 -2.54
N ASN A 62 -7.62 -4.17 -1.24
CA ASN A 62 -7.01 -3.43 -0.15
C ASN A 62 -5.48 -3.35 -0.28
N PHE A 63 -4.97 -2.12 -0.22
CA PHE A 63 -3.59 -1.77 -0.49
C PHE A 63 -3.09 -0.70 0.50
N GLY A 64 -1.92 -0.91 1.08
CA GLY A 64 -1.30 -0.01 2.05
C GLY A 64 0.05 0.54 1.56
N ILE A 65 0.32 1.81 1.80
CA ILE A 65 1.57 2.50 1.45
C ILE A 65 2.28 2.95 2.73
N TYR A 66 3.48 2.41 2.97
CA TYR A 66 4.20 2.54 4.24
C TYR A 66 5.41 3.48 4.13
N SER A 67 5.24 4.64 4.76
CA SER A 67 6.21 5.66 5.16
C SER A 67 7.03 5.32 6.43
N ILE A 68 8.19 4.67 6.39
CA ILE A 68 8.99 4.36 7.60
C ILE A 68 10.18 5.31 7.74
N GLU A 69 10.43 5.85 8.94
CA GLU A 69 11.59 6.73 9.21
C GLU A 69 12.91 5.94 9.11
N GLY A 70 13.95 6.55 8.54
CA GLY A 70 15.25 5.91 8.31
C GLY A 70 15.31 4.99 7.09
N GLU A 71 14.18 4.48 6.59
CA GLU A 71 14.12 3.73 5.35
C GLU A 71 14.13 4.65 4.12
N LYS A 72 14.97 4.30 3.14
CA LYS A 72 15.02 5.00 1.83
C LYS A 72 13.91 4.56 0.86
N THR A 73 13.24 3.45 1.17
CA THR A 73 12.29 2.78 0.27
C THR A 73 10.91 2.74 0.88
N ILE A 74 9.91 3.14 0.12
CA ILE A 74 8.51 2.95 0.48
C ILE A 74 8.18 1.46 0.43
N ARG A 75 7.53 0.94 1.48
CA ARG A 75 6.99 -0.43 1.48
C ARG A 75 5.53 -0.43 1.06
N TYR A 76 5.08 -1.52 0.46
CA TYR A 76 3.70 -1.69 -0.03
C TYR A 76 3.10 -2.95 0.56
N ALA A 77 1.82 -2.90 0.93
CA ALA A 77 1.12 -4.03 1.53
C ALA A 77 -0.16 -4.36 0.80
N LYS A 78 -0.50 -5.64 0.80
CA LYS A 78 -1.84 -6.17 0.53
C LYS A 78 -2.51 -6.50 1.86
N ARG A 79 -3.80 -6.83 1.85
CA ARG A 79 -4.59 -7.25 3.02
C ARG A 79 -3.92 -8.26 3.98
N SER A 80 -3.06 -9.14 3.47
CA SER A 80 -2.40 -10.19 4.25
C SER A 80 -0.97 -9.89 4.68
N GLY A 81 -0.39 -8.74 4.32
CA GLY A 81 0.98 -8.38 4.71
C GLY A 81 1.69 -7.41 3.78
N ILE A 82 2.83 -6.89 4.24
CA ILE A 82 3.81 -6.18 3.42
C ILE A 82 4.36 -7.13 2.35
N MET A 83 4.40 -6.67 1.10
CA MET A 83 4.87 -7.43 -0.05
C MET A 83 6.36 -7.17 -0.30
N PRO A 84 7.15 -8.17 -0.71
CA PRO A 84 8.50 -7.93 -1.20
C PRO A 84 8.43 -7.17 -2.55
N PRO A 85 9.41 -6.32 -2.89
CA PRO A 85 9.40 -5.54 -4.14
C PRO A 85 9.30 -6.38 -5.44
N THR A 86 9.59 -7.68 -5.34
CA THR A 86 9.56 -8.66 -6.43
C THR A 86 8.21 -9.39 -6.59
N GLU A 87 7.26 -9.23 -5.67
CA GLU A 87 5.91 -9.81 -5.80
C GLU A 87 5.10 -9.05 -6.84
N HIS A 88 4.51 -9.74 -7.83
CA HIS A 88 3.59 -9.12 -8.77
C HIS A 88 2.15 -9.14 -8.22
N PHE A 89 1.65 -7.97 -7.81
CA PHE A 89 0.28 -7.80 -7.30
C PHE A 89 -0.49 -6.84 -8.23
N PHE A 90 -1.31 -7.41 -9.12
CA PHE A 90 -2.11 -6.77 -10.20
C PHE A 90 -1.39 -5.87 -11.22
N GLY A 91 -0.17 -5.40 -10.94
CA GLY A 91 0.58 -4.43 -11.73
C GLY A 91 0.87 -3.12 -11.01
N TYR A 92 0.69 -3.04 -9.68
CA TYR A 92 0.86 -1.81 -8.88
C TYR A 92 2.21 -1.11 -9.09
N HIS A 93 3.26 -1.83 -9.51
CA HIS A 93 4.57 -1.29 -9.91
C HIS A 93 4.49 -0.12 -10.89
N MET A 94 3.45 -0.04 -11.73
CA MET A 94 3.20 1.10 -12.62
C MET A 94 2.91 2.41 -11.86
N LEU A 95 2.26 2.30 -10.70
CA LEU A 95 1.86 3.43 -9.87
C LEU A 95 2.97 3.85 -8.91
N VAL A 96 4.01 3.04 -8.71
CA VAL A 96 5.07 3.28 -7.72
C VAL A 96 5.63 4.72 -7.74
N PRO A 97 5.96 5.34 -8.89
CA PRO A 97 6.44 6.73 -8.92
C PRO A 97 5.44 7.73 -8.31
N GLN A 98 4.15 7.57 -8.61
CA GLN A 98 3.06 8.41 -8.08
C GLN A 98 2.84 8.13 -6.60
N LEU A 99 2.79 6.85 -6.20
CA LEU A 99 2.58 6.45 -4.81
C LEU A 99 3.74 6.90 -3.90
N GLN A 100 4.98 6.91 -4.42
CA GLN A 100 6.14 7.46 -3.73
C GLN A 100 6.01 8.97 -3.51
N GLN A 101 5.57 9.72 -4.52
CA GLN A 101 5.31 11.15 -4.39
C GLN A 101 4.21 11.40 -3.34
N TYR A 102 3.09 10.69 -3.41
CA TYR A 102 1.95 10.87 -2.49
C TYR A 102 2.37 10.65 -1.03
N ILE A 103 2.96 9.50 -0.67
CA ILE A 103 3.32 9.20 0.72
C ILE A 103 4.42 10.15 1.26
N THR A 104 5.32 10.63 0.39
CA THR A 104 6.38 11.58 0.78
C THR A 104 5.77 12.92 1.16
N VAL A 105 4.93 13.49 0.28
CA VAL A 105 4.23 14.76 0.54
C VAL A 105 3.26 14.62 1.72
N THR A 106 2.55 13.49 1.86
CA THR A 106 1.71 13.22 3.03
C THR A 106 2.51 13.19 4.33
N ARG A 107 3.69 12.56 4.38
CA ARG A 107 4.56 12.64 5.56
C ARG A 107 4.96 14.08 5.84
N GLU A 108 5.47 14.81 4.83
CA GLU A 108 5.97 16.18 5.01
C GLU A 108 4.88 17.08 5.61
N MET A 109 3.66 17.04 5.05
CA MET A 109 2.50 17.76 5.58
C MET A 109 2.10 17.32 7.00
N LEU A 110 2.18 16.02 7.33
CA LEU A 110 1.86 15.53 8.68
C LEU A 110 2.92 15.95 9.70
N CYS A 111 4.20 15.82 9.38
CA CYS A 111 5.30 16.23 10.27
C CYS A 111 5.26 17.74 10.54
N ASP A 112 4.99 18.56 9.52
CA ASP A 112 4.81 20.00 9.67
C ASP A 112 3.56 20.34 10.48
N LYS A 113 2.39 19.78 10.13
CA LYS A 113 1.13 20.04 10.86
C LYS A 113 1.19 19.62 12.33
N LEU A 114 1.91 18.55 12.67
CA LEU A 114 2.06 18.05 14.03
C LEU A 114 3.29 18.62 14.76
N GLN A 115 4.18 19.34 14.06
CA GLN A 115 5.47 19.83 14.57
C GLN A 115 6.31 18.72 15.25
N LYS A 116 6.27 17.51 14.68
CA LYS A 116 6.91 16.29 15.19
C LYS A 116 7.50 15.45 14.08
N LYS A 117 8.44 14.58 14.43
CA LYS A 117 8.86 13.46 13.58
C LYS A 117 7.92 12.28 13.78
N LEU A 118 7.68 11.53 12.71
CA LEU A 118 6.80 10.37 12.69
C LEU A 118 7.60 9.14 12.25
N HIS A 119 7.70 8.16 13.14
CA HIS A 119 8.38 6.90 12.89
C HIS A 119 7.72 6.11 11.74
N THR A 120 6.38 6.10 11.69
CA THR A 120 5.62 5.50 10.58
C THR A 120 4.49 6.41 10.14
N VAL A 121 4.26 6.50 8.83
CA VAL A 121 3.07 7.05 8.18
C VAL A 121 2.50 5.97 7.26
N LEU A 122 1.21 5.67 7.37
CA LEU A 122 0.52 4.65 6.59
C LEU A 122 -0.68 5.28 5.89
N ILE A 123 -0.72 5.22 4.56
CA ILE A 123 -1.95 5.49 3.80
C ILE A 123 -2.58 4.13 3.44
N ASN A 124 -3.82 3.91 3.88
CA ASN A 124 -4.63 2.79 3.44
C ASN A 124 -5.56 3.25 2.32
N GLY A 125 -5.74 2.37 1.34
CA GLY A 125 -6.64 2.60 0.22
C GLY A 125 -6.99 1.32 -0.51
N GLU A 126 -7.70 1.49 -1.61
CA GLU A 126 -8.06 0.42 -2.53
C GLU A 126 -7.27 0.57 -3.82
N LEU A 127 -6.55 -0.48 -4.24
CA LEU A 127 -6.03 -0.59 -5.60
C LEU A 127 -7.19 -1.05 -6.49
N PHE A 128 -7.49 -0.36 -7.58
CA PHE A 128 -8.68 -0.66 -8.40
C PHE A 128 -8.45 -0.39 -9.90
N GLY A 129 -9.44 -0.75 -10.71
CA GLY A 129 -9.42 -0.56 -12.17
C GLY A 129 -8.78 -1.72 -12.93
N GLY A 130 -8.18 -1.40 -14.08
CA GLY A 130 -7.73 -2.38 -15.08
C GLY A 130 -8.87 -3.03 -15.90
N LYS A 131 -10.09 -2.49 -15.81
CA LYS A 131 -11.29 -2.97 -16.51
C LYS A 131 -12.27 -1.83 -16.78
N TYR A 132 -12.59 -1.64 -18.06
CA TYR A 132 -13.70 -0.78 -18.51
C TYR A 132 -14.17 -1.24 -19.91
N ASP A 133 -15.25 -2.02 -19.94
CA ASP A 133 -15.84 -2.64 -21.12
C ASP A 133 -16.73 -1.64 -21.90
N HIS A 134 -16.11 -0.62 -22.50
CA HIS A 134 -16.81 0.37 -23.33
C HIS A 134 -16.45 0.21 -24.82
N PRO A 135 -17.43 0.25 -25.76
CA PRO A 135 -17.18 -0.02 -27.19
C PRO A 135 -16.14 0.89 -27.86
N SER A 136 -15.94 2.11 -27.38
CA SER A 136 -14.92 3.04 -27.93
C SER A 136 -13.50 2.79 -27.38
N LEU A 137 -13.32 1.92 -26.40
CA LEU A 137 -12.01 1.63 -25.81
C LEU A 137 -11.41 0.34 -26.39
N GLN A 138 -10.23 0.47 -27.01
CA GLN A 138 -9.45 -0.68 -27.45
C GLN A 138 -8.85 -1.41 -26.24
N LYS A 139 -9.05 -2.73 -26.19
CA LYS A 139 -8.50 -3.60 -25.13
C LYS A 139 -7.00 -3.85 -25.34
N THR A 140 -6.18 -2.90 -24.90
CA THR A 140 -4.72 -2.99 -24.99
C THR A 140 -4.13 -3.72 -23.79
N ARG A 141 -3.39 -4.81 -24.04
CA ARG A 141 -2.65 -5.54 -22.99
C ARG A 141 -1.47 -4.70 -22.50
N LYS A 142 -1.56 -4.16 -21.29
CA LYS A 142 -0.47 -3.43 -20.64
C LYS A 142 0.44 -4.37 -19.84
N THR A 143 1.73 -4.04 -19.76
CA THR A 143 2.73 -4.83 -19.03
C THR A 143 3.64 -3.94 -18.18
N VAL A 144 4.14 -4.48 -17.08
CA VAL A 144 5.12 -3.85 -16.19
C VAL A 144 6.27 -4.79 -15.87
N MET A 145 7.47 -4.25 -15.70
CA MET A 145 8.65 -5.04 -15.32
C MET A 145 8.67 -5.28 -13.80
N VAL A 146 8.63 -6.55 -13.39
CA VAL A 146 8.76 -6.95 -11.98
C VAL A 146 9.87 -7.99 -11.87
N ALA A 147 10.86 -7.73 -11.01
CA ALA A 147 12.05 -8.57 -10.84
C ALA A 147 12.73 -8.93 -12.19
N GLY A 148 12.85 -7.94 -13.09
CA GLY A 148 13.46 -8.10 -14.42
C GLY A 148 12.62 -8.89 -15.44
N LYS A 149 11.38 -9.27 -15.12
CA LYS A 149 10.48 -10.03 -16.01
C LYS A 149 9.23 -9.20 -16.35
N PRO A 150 8.77 -9.18 -17.62
CA PRO A 150 7.51 -8.54 -17.97
C PRO A 150 6.35 -9.31 -17.37
N ARG A 151 5.47 -8.61 -16.66
CA ARG A 151 4.21 -9.12 -16.08
C ARG A 151 3.04 -8.35 -16.69
N THR A 152 1.91 -9.03 -16.87
CA THR A 152 0.71 -8.42 -17.46
C THR A 152 -0.12 -7.77 -16.36
N ILE A 153 -0.46 -6.50 -16.58
CA ILE A 153 -1.41 -5.79 -15.71
C ILE A 153 -2.76 -6.46 -15.88
N SER A 154 -3.37 -6.85 -14.78
CA SER A 154 -4.66 -7.54 -14.75
C SER A 154 -5.69 -6.65 -14.09
N ALA A 155 -6.96 -6.77 -14.49
CA ALA A 155 -8.06 -6.17 -13.75
C ALA A 155 -8.01 -6.60 -12.28
N VAL A 156 -8.23 -5.67 -11.35
CA VAL A 156 -8.20 -6.00 -9.91
C VAL A 156 -9.43 -6.83 -9.52
N GLN A 157 -10.56 -6.57 -10.17
CA GLN A 157 -11.81 -7.31 -10.03
C GLN A 157 -12.37 -7.68 -11.41
N THR A 158 -13.06 -8.81 -11.50
CA THR A 158 -13.57 -9.36 -12.77
C THR A 158 -15.07 -9.19 -12.97
N ASP A 159 -15.80 -8.77 -11.93
CA ASP A 159 -17.25 -8.60 -11.92
C ASP A 159 -17.77 -7.65 -13.01
N SER A 160 -19.03 -7.84 -13.44
CA SER A 160 -19.64 -7.03 -14.50
C SER A 160 -19.74 -5.55 -14.14
N PHE A 161 -19.92 -5.22 -12.86
CA PHE A 161 -19.93 -3.88 -12.30
C PHE A 161 -19.46 -3.92 -10.83
N PRO A 162 -18.98 -2.79 -10.27
CA PRO A 162 -18.63 -1.55 -10.94
C PRO A 162 -17.42 -1.71 -11.86
N GLN A 163 -17.31 -0.86 -12.88
CA GLN A 163 -16.12 -0.75 -13.74
C GLN A 163 -15.65 0.70 -13.75
N TYR A 164 -14.41 0.92 -13.37
CA TYR A 164 -13.92 2.26 -13.04
C TYR A 164 -13.07 2.90 -14.14
N SER A 165 -12.13 2.13 -14.68
CA SER A 165 -11.11 2.63 -15.61
C SER A 165 -10.40 1.47 -16.28
N PRO A 166 -10.00 1.59 -17.57
CA PRO A 166 -9.11 0.62 -18.20
C PRO A 166 -7.72 0.56 -17.52
N ASP A 167 -7.39 1.57 -16.71
CA ASP A 167 -6.09 1.72 -16.06
C ASP A 167 -6.17 1.38 -14.57
N LEU A 168 -5.02 1.11 -13.95
CA LEU A 168 -4.95 0.95 -12.49
C LEU A 168 -4.93 2.32 -11.81
N HIS A 169 -5.59 2.40 -10.66
CA HIS A 169 -5.65 3.58 -9.80
C HIS A 169 -5.57 3.17 -8.33
N PHE A 170 -5.31 4.13 -7.46
CA PHE A 170 -5.32 3.96 -6.01
C PHE A 170 -6.25 5.00 -5.37
N TYR A 171 -7.23 4.54 -4.59
CA TYR A 171 -8.17 5.39 -3.87
C TYR A 171 -7.85 5.34 -2.38
N ALA A 172 -7.26 6.41 -1.83
CA ALA A 172 -6.99 6.51 -0.40
C ALA A 172 -8.30 6.69 0.39
N PHE A 173 -8.46 5.94 1.48
CA PHE A 173 -9.62 6.05 2.38
C PHE A 173 -9.24 6.19 3.86
N ASP A 174 -7.99 5.94 4.26
CA ASP A 174 -7.55 6.11 5.66
C ASP A 174 -6.08 6.52 5.75
N ILE A 175 -5.72 7.24 6.82
CA ILE A 175 -4.33 7.61 7.12
C ILE A 175 -4.05 7.37 8.61
N LYS A 176 -2.95 6.69 8.90
CA LYS A 176 -2.45 6.45 10.26
C LYS A 176 -1.00 6.90 10.38
N TYR A 177 -0.57 7.20 11.61
CA TYR A 177 0.83 7.44 11.91
C TYR A 177 1.21 6.89 13.30
N LYS A 178 2.51 6.69 13.49
CA LYS A 178 3.15 6.37 14.77
C LYS A 178 4.23 7.40 15.04
N GLU A 179 4.21 7.96 16.25
CA GLU A 179 5.33 8.73 16.79
C GLU A 179 6.48 7.77 17.18
N THR A 180 7.66 8.34 17.49
CA THR A 180 8.85 7.59 17.93
C THR A 180 8.75 7.16 19.39
#